data_AF-A0A7K2L3N1-F1
#
_entry.id   AF-A0A7K2L3N1-F1
#
_cell.length_a   1.000
_cell.length_b   1.000
_cell.length_c   1.000
_cell.angle_alpha   90.00
_cell.angle_beta   90.00
_cell.angle_gamma   90.00
#
_symmetry.space_group_name_H-M   'P 1'
#
loop_
_entity.id
_entity.type
_entity.pdbx_description
1 polymer ?
#
loop_
_entity_poly.entity_id
_entity_poly.type
_entity_poly.pdbx_seq_one_letter_code
_entity_poly.pdbx_strand_id
1 'polypeptide(L)'
;VTVVGGAVIDRTPAAVKDFAIRTFGEDDKTVLQLGILAVLALIAAVLGVIALRHRRAGACGILLFGAVGAAAALSRPDSQGIGDILPSLAGAVAGALALYFLAGRASRESGAEEGASGGRWNRRGFLVAAGATAVGATTAGFLGRYLTGRQAQGATASRQGLVLPAPASPAPPVPKGVQLKVPGISPFTTPNADFYRVDTALVVPKVDAGSWRLRIHGKGVSRPRTYTLDDLLARPLIERDITLTCVSNEVGGPYAGNARWLGVRLSELLAECGVKPPSAGGPADQLVARSVDGMTLGSPVEDVMDGRDALL
;
A
#
# COMPACT_ATOMS: atom_id res chain seq x y z
N VAL A 1 -9.23 -2.33 -6.69
CA VAL A 1 -8.05 -3.13 -7.11
C VAL A 1 -7.04 -3.26 -5.97
N THR A 2 -6.53 -2.17 -5.40
CA THR A 2 -5.52 -2.21 -4.32
C THR A 2 -6.01 -2.95 -3.06
N VAL A 3 -7.20 -2.62 -2.57
CA VAL A 3 -7.81 -3.23 -1.37
C VAL A 3 -8.02 -4.74 -1.55
N VAL A 4 -8.72 -5.13 -2.62
CA VAL A 4 -9.02 -6.54 -2.91
C VAL A 4 -7.74 -7.30 -3.27
N GLY A 5 -6.83 -6.68 -4.03
CA GLY A 5 -5.55 -7.27 -4.40
C GLY A 5 -4.67 -7.59 -3.19
N GLY A 6 -4.59 -6.68 -2.22
CA GLY A 6 -3.85 -6.92 -0.98
C GLY A 6 -4.44 -8.11 -0.21
N ALA A 7 -5.76 -8.13 -0.04
CA ALA A 7 -6.45 -9.23 0.65
C ALA A 7 -6.26 -10.60 -0.05
N VAL A 8 -6.14 -10.61 -1.38
CA VAL A 8 -5.83 -11.81 -2.17
C VAL A 8 -4.37 -12.23 -1.94
N ILE A 9 -3.41 -11.30 -2.01
CA ILE A 9 -2.00 -11.59 -1.72
C ILE A 9 -1.87 -12.23 -0.34
N ASP A 10 -2.50 -11.65 0.68
CA ASP A 10 -2.38 -12.14 2.05
C ASP A 10 -2.87 -13.59 2.22
N ARG A 11 -3.77 -14.04 1.34
CA ARG A 11 -4.35 -15.39 1.33
C ARG A 11 -3.72 -16.34 0.30
N THR A 12 -2.84 -15.84 -0.56
CA THR A 12 -2.14 -16.66 -1.56
C THR A 12 -1.12 -17.57 -0.85
N PRO A 13 -1.10 -18.89 -1.13
CA PRO A 13 -0.10 -19.80 -0.59
C PRO A 13 1.34 -19.36 -0.90
N ALA A 14 2.26 -19.58 0.04
CA ALA A 14 3.66 -19.16 -0.07
C ALA A 14 4.33 -19.66 -1.36
N ALA A 15 4.13 -20.93 -1.72
CA ALA A 15 4.71 -21.52 -2.92
C ALA A 15 4.36 -20.77 -4.22
N VAL A 16 3.16 -20.19 -4.30
CA VAL A 16 2.71 -19.42 -5.46
C VAL A 16 3.36 -18.03 -5.47
N LYS A 17 3.54 -17.41 -4.30
CA LYS A 17 4.28 -16.14 -4.16
C LYS A 17 5.74 -16.32 -4.53
N ASP A 18 6.39 -17.36 -4.02
CA ASP A 18 7.80 -17.65 -4.28
C ASP A 18 8.03 -17.96 -5.76
N PHE A 19 7.11 -18.70 -6.40
CA PHE A 19 7.15 -18.91 -7.84
C PHE A 19 7.04 -17.58 -8.61
N ALA A 20 6.10 -16.72 -8.23
CA ALA A 20 5.92 -15.43 -8.89
C ALA A 20 7.15 -14.53 -8.71
N ILE A 21 7.70 -14.43 -7.50
CA ILE A 21 8.90 -13.64 -7.21
C ILE A 21 10.10 -14.15 -8.01
N ARG A 22 10.32 -15.47 -8.04
CA ARG A 22 11.42 -16.07 -8.83
C ARG A 22 11.27 -15.86 -10.33
N THR A 23 10.04 -15.87 -10.84
CA THR A 23 9.77 -15.80 -12.29
C THR A 23 9.75 -14.37 -12.80
N PHE A 24 9.21 -13.43 -12.02
CA PHE A 24 8.94 -12.06 -12.45
C PHE A 24 9.83 -11.02 -11.77
N GLY A 25 10.64 -11.39 -10.77
CA GLY A 25 11.57 -10.47 -10.10
C GLY A 25 10.83 -9.29 -9.45
N GLU A 26 11.34 -8.08 -9.68
CA GLU A 26 10.76 -6.83 -9.15
C GLU A 26 9.39 -6.46 -9.77
N ASP A 27 9.05 -7.05 -10.92
CA ASP A 27 7.80 -6.77 -11.64
C ASP A 27 6.60 -7.62 -11.15
N ASP A 28 6.79 -8.46 -10.13
CA ASP A 28 5.77 -9.35 -9.55
C ASP A 28 4.44 -8.64 -9.27
N LYS A 29 4.51 -7.43 -8.72
CA LYS A 29 3.34 -6.61 -8.38
C LYS A 29 2.63 -6.07 -9.62
N THR A 30 3.37 -5.67 -10.65
CA THR A 30 2.79 -5.18 -11.91
C THR A 30 2.03 -6.31 -12.61
N VAL A 31 2.65 -7.49 -12.70
CA VAL A 31 2.03 -8.69 -13.27
C VAL A 31 0.77 -9.06 -12.49
N LEU A 32 0.83 -9.02 -11.16
CA LEU A 32 -0.33 -9.28 -10.32
C LEU A 32 -1.46 -8.26 -10.52
N GLN A 33 -1.14 -6.97 -10.62
CA GLN A 33 -2.13 -5.92 -10.89
C GLN A 33 -2.82 -6.14 -12.25
N LEU A 34 -2.06 -6.45 -13.29
CA LEU A 34 -2.60 -6.77 -14.62
C LEU A 34 -3.47 -8.04 -14.59
N GLY A 35 -3.02 -9.07 -13.87
CA GLY A 35 -3.78 -10.31 -13.67
C GLY A 35 -5.13 -10.05 -12.97
N ILE A 36 -5.14 -9.24 -11.91
CA ILE A 36 -6.39 -8.84 -11.23
C ILE A 36 -7.31 -8.11 -12.22
N LEU A 37 -6.79 -7.15 -13.00
CA LEU A 37 -7.60 -6.43 -13.99
C LEU A 37 -8.19 -7.37 -15.04
N ALA A 38 -7.43 -8.35 -15.53
CA ALA A 38 -7.90 -9.35 -16.47
C ALA A 38 -9.04 -10.21 -15.89
N VAL A 39 -8.90 -10.69 -14.64
CA VAL A 39 -9.94 -11.47 -13.96
C VAL A 39 -11.21 -10.63 -13.73
N LEU A 40 -11.06 -9.36 -13.33
CA LEU A 40 -12.19 -8.45 -13.16
C LEU A 40 -12.93 -8.21 -14.48
N ALA A 41 -12.20 -8.04 -15.59
CA ALA A 41 -12.78 -7.89 -16.92
C ALA A 41 -13.55 -9.16 -17.33
N LEU A 42 -13.02 -10.34 -17.04
CA LEU A 42 -13.69 -11.61 -17.31
C LEU A 42 -14.99 -11.75 -16.49
N ILE A 43 -14.95 -11.47 -15.18
CA ILE A 43 -16.15 -11.49 -14.32
C ILE A 43 -17.19 -10.50 -14.84
N ALA A 44 -16.78 -9.28 -15.20
CA ALA A 44 -17.68 -8.28 -15.76
C ALA A 44 -18.33 -8.75 -17.07
N ALA A 45 -17.56 -9.39 -17.97
CA ALA A 45 -18.08 -9.96 -19.21
C ALA A 45 -19.10 -11.09 -18.94
N VAL A 46 -18.79 -12.01 -18.03
CA VAL A 46 -19.69 -13.12 -17.65
C VAL A 46 -21.00 -12.59 -17.04
N LEU A 47 -20.92 -11.66 -16.08
CA LEU A 47 -22.10 -11.03 -15.50
C LEU A 47 -22.91 -10.24 -16.54
N GLY A 48 -22.23 -9.60 -17.49
CA GLY A 48 -22.83 -8.95 -18.65
C GLY A 48 -23.66 -9.93 -19.49
N VAL A 49 -23.08 -11.07 -19.86
CA VAL A 49 -23.76 -12.12 -20.63
C VAL A 49 -24.94 -12.70 -19.86
N ILE A 50 -24.78 -13.00 -18.57
CA ILE A 50 -25.87 -13.50 -17.71
C ILE A 50 -27.01 -12.49 -17.64
N ALA A 51 -26.70 -11.19 -17.53
CA ALA A 51 -27.71 -10.13 -17.44
C ALA A 51 -28.61 -10.05 -18.68
N LEU A 52 -28.13 -10.47 -19.86
CA LEU A 52 -28.94 -10.51 -21.08
C LEU A 52 -30.15 -11.46 -20.95
N ARG A 53 -30.01 -12.54 -20.18
CA ARG A 53 -31.05 -13.56 -19.95
C ARG A 53 -31.73 -13.41 -18.59
N HIS A 54 -30.96 -13.03 -17.55
CA HIS A 54 -31.40 -12.89 -16.17
C HIS A 54 -30.88 -11.57 -15.56
N ARG A 55 -31.52 -10.45 -15.92
CA ARG A 55 -31.09 -9.08 -15.53
C ARG A 55 -30.87 -8.91 -14.03
N ARG A 56 -31.75 -9.48 -13.20
CA ARG A 56 -31.64 -9.41 -11.74
C ARG A 56 -30.42 -10.18 -11.23
N ALA A 57 -30.13 -11.35 -11.80
CA ALA A 57 -28.98 -12.16 -11.39
C ALA A 57 -27.65 -11.44 -11.70
N GLY A 58 -27.52 -10.81 -12.87
CA GLY A 58 -26.35 -10.01 -13.21
C GLY A 58 -26.14 -8.82 -12.26
N ALA A 59 -27.21 -8.07 -11.96
CA ALA A 59 -27.16 -6.96 -11.00
C ALA A 59 -26.81 -7.42 -9.57
N CYS A 60 -27.41 -8.52 -9.09
CA CYS A 60 -27.05 -9.12 -7.81
C CYS A 60 -25.58 -9.55 -7.76
N GLY A 61 -25.03 -10.06 -8.87
CA GLY A 61 -23.60 -10.40 -8.98
C GLY A 61 -22.68 -9.20 -8.78
N ILE A 62 -23.00 -8.04 -9.37
CA ILE A 62 -22.23 -6.80 -9.16
C ILE A 62 -22.34 -6.33 -7.70
N LEU A 63 -23.53 -6.38 -7.11
CA LEU A 63 -23.73 -5.99 -5.71
C LEU A 63 -22.94 -6.90 -4.75
N LEU A 64 -22.95 -8.21 -4.99
CA LEU A 64 -22.17 -9.18 -4.22
C LEU A 64 -20.67 -8.86 -4.34
N PHE A 65 -20.18 -8.56 -5.55
CA PHE A 65 -18.79 -8.18 -5.75
C PHE A 65 -18.43 -6.88 -4.99
N GLY A 66 -19.33 -5.91 -4.99
CA GLY A 66 -19.23 -4.70 -4.18
C GLY A 66 -19.16 -4.96 -2.68
N ALA A 67 -19.99 -5.88 -2.19
CA ALA A 67 -19.99 -6.30 -0.79
C ALA A 67 -18.67 -6.99 -0.39
N VAL A 68 -18.12 -7.83 -1.27
CA VAL A 68 -16.78 -8.41 -1.08
C VAL A 68 -15.71 -7.32 -1.02
N GLY A 69 -15.78 -6.31 -1.89
CA GLY A 69 -14.88 -5.15 -1.87
C GLY A 69 -15.01 -4.31 -0.59
N ALA A 70 -16.23 -4.13 -0.08
CA ALA A 70 -16.50 -3.44 1.19
C ALA A 70 -15.97 -4.24 2.40
N ALA A 71 -16.20 -5.56 2.43
CA ALA A 71 -15.67 -6.43 3.47
C ALA A 71 -14.14 -6.44 3.47
N ALA A 72 -13.51 -6.48 2.29
CA ALA A 72 -12.06 -6.37 2.15
C ALA A 72 -11.54 -5.04 2.69
N ALA A 73 -12.24 -3.92 2.45
CA ALA A 73 -11.84 -2.60 2.97
C ALA A 73 -11.86 -2.57 4.51
N LEU A 74 -12.90 -3.11 5.14
CA LEU A 74 -13.00 -3.17 6.60
C LEU A 74 -12.01 -4.15 7.25
N SER A 75 -11.56 -5.17 6.51
CA SER A 75 -10.57 -6.12 7.03
C SER A 75 -9.15 -5.54 7.09
N ARG A 76 -8.94 -4.31 6.59
CA ARG A 76 -7.62 -3.71 6.55
C ARG A 76 -7.19 -3.13 7.91
N PRO A 77 -5.92 -3.31 8.31
CA PRO A 77 -5.40 -2.76 9.57
C PRO A 77 -5.44 -1.23 9.66
N ASP A 78 -5.43 -0.54 8.52
CA ASP A 78 -5.48 0.92 8.38
C ASP A 78 -6.91 1.47 8.20
N SER A 79 -7.95 0.64 8.31
CA SER A 79 -9.32 1.11 8.15
C SER A 79 -9.69 2.12 9.24
N GLN A 80 -10.17 3.29 8.83
CA GLN A 80 -10.59 4.38 9.73
C GLN A 80 -12.09 4.32 10.05
N GLY A 81 -12.82 3.39 9.44
CA GLY A 81 -14.21 3.07 9.78
C GLY A 81 -15.10 2.90 8.55
N ILE A 82 -16.40 3.13 8.75
CA ILE A 82 -17.46 2.89 7.74
C ILE A 82 -17.26 3.76 6.48
N GLY A 83 -16.51 4.86 6.54
CA GLY A 83 -16.18 5.66 5.35
C GLY A 83 -15.47 4.87 4.25
N ASP A 84 -14.70 3.84 4.61
CA ASP A 84 -13.86 3.08 3.68
C ASP A 84 -14.67 2.16 2.75
N ILE A 85 -15.92 1.84 3.10
CA ILE A 85 -16.79 0.99 2.27
C ILE A 85 -17.54 1.78 1.21
N LEU A 86 -17.67 3.11 1.38
CA LEU A 86 -18.50 3.95 0.53
C LEU A 86 -18.11 3.87 -0.95
N PRO A 87 -16.82 3.90 -1.34
CA PRO A 87 -16.44 3.79 -2.75
C PRO A 87 -16.85 2.45 -3.37
N SER A 88 -16.67 1.34 -2.65
CA SER A 88 -17.01 0.00 -3.11
C SER A 88 -18.52 -0.17 -3.27
N LEU A 89 -19.31 0.31 -2.30
CA LEU A 89 -20.77 0.23 -2.36
C LEU A 89 -21.35 1.16 -3.42
N ALA A 90 -20.88 2.41 -3.50
CA ALA A 90 -21.35 3.37 -4.51
C ALA A 90 -21.06 2.87 -5.92
N GLY A 91 -19.83 2.36 -6.16
CA GLY A 91 -19.46 1.76 -7.44
C GLY A 91 -20.31 0.54 -7.79
N ALA A 92 -20.62 -0.32 -6.82
CA ALA A 92 -21.45 -1.50 -7.04
C ALA A 92 -22.90 -1.17 -7.32
N VAL A 93 -23.50 -0.21 -6.60
CA VAL A 93 -24.86 0.26 -6.87
C VAL A 93 -24.94 0.90 -8.25
N ALA A 94 -24.01 1.81 -8.57
CA ALA A 94 -23.96 2.45 -9.89
C ALA A 94 -23.78 1.43 -11.01
N GLY A 95 -22.87 0.47 -10.85
CA GLY A 95 -22.62 -0.60 -11.81
C GLY A 95 -23.81 -1.54 -11.99
N ALA A 96 -24.48 -1.92 -10.88
CA ALA A 96 -25.65 -2.79 -10.91
C ALA A 96 -26.84 -2.11 -11.61
N LEU A 97 -27.09 -0.83 -11.32
CA LEU A 97 -28.12 -0.04 -12.00
C LEU A 97 -27.80 0.08 -13.49
N ALA A 98 -26.57 0.47 -13.84
CA ALA A 98 -26.14 0.59 -15.23
C ALA A 98 -26.33 -0.74 -15.99
N LEU A 99 -25.85 -1.86 -15.43
CA LEU A 99 -26.02 -3.17 -16.04
C LEU A 99 -27.50 -3.54 -16.19
N TYR A 100 -28.32 -3.31 -15.15
CA TYR A 100 -29.75 -3.62 -15.19
C TYR A 100 -30.49 -2.84 -16.28
N PHE A 101 -30.20 -1.55 -16.43
CA PHE A 101 -30.80 -0.70 -17.46
C PHE A 101 -30.29 -1.03 -18.87
N LEU A 102 -28.98 -1.25 -19.04
CA LEU A 102 -28.36 -1.58 -20.32
C LEU A 102 -28.82 -2.95 -20.82
N ALA A 103 -28.80 -3.98 -19.98
CA ALA A 103 -29.33 -5.30 -20.31
C ALA A 103 -30.84 -5.23 -20.58
N GLY A 104 -31.57 -4.39 -19.84
CA GLY A 104 -32.99 -4.09 -20.08
C GLY A 104 -33.29 -3.55 -21.47
N ARG A 105 -32.41 -2.68 -21.97
CA ARG A 105 -32.49 -2.13 -23.33
C ARG A 105 -32.09 -3.16 -24.38
N ALA A 106 -31.00 -3.89 -24.16
CA ALA A 106 -30.49 -4.89 -25.11
C ALA A 106 -31.46 -6.05 -25.32
N SER A 107 -32.06 -6.62 -24.27
CA SER A 107 -33.04 -7.70 -24.45
C SER A 107 -34.33 -7.24 -25.14
N ARG A 108 -34.70 -5.95 -25.03
CA ARG A 108 -35.84 -5.37 -25.75
C ARG A 108 -35.55 -5.19 -27.24
N GLU A 109 -34.29 -5.03 -27.63
CA GLU A 109 -33.85 -4.99 -29.02
C GLU A 109 -33.90 -6.36 -29.68
N SER A 110 -33.40 -7.42 -29.00
CA SER A 110 -33.41 -8.78 -29.55
C SER A 110 -34.82 -9.34 -29.80
N GLY A 111 -35.82 -8.93 -29.01
CA GLY A 111 -37.22 -9.31 -29.24
C GLY A 111 -37.96 -8.47 -30.30
N ALA A 112 -37.38 -7.34 -30.74
CA ALA A 112 -37.97 -6.46 -31.75
C ALA A 112 -37.44 -6.73 -33.17
N GLU A 113 -36.32 -7.47 -33.32
CA GLU A 113 -35.74 -7.83 -34.62
C GLU A 113 -36.59 -8.85 -35.42
N GLU A 114 -37.51 -9.58 -34.78
CA GLU A 114 -38.47 -10.45 -35.46
C GLU A 114 -39.65 -9.68 -36.11
N GLY A 115 -39.78 -8.37 -35.87
CA GLY A 115 -40.90 -7.56 -36.39
C GLY A 115 -40.54 -6.11 -36.74
N ALA A 116 -40.29 -5.87 -38.02
CA ALA A 116 -40.31 -4.57 -38.70
C ALA A 116 -39.10 -3.61 -38.58
N SER A 117 -38.98 -2.82 -39.65
CA SER A 117 -37.89 -1.92 -40.08
C SER A 117 -37.57 -0.70 -39.19
N GLY A 118 -37.61 -0.84 -37.86
CA GLY A 118 -37.32 0.23 -36.87
C GLY A 118 -35.95 0.20 -36.18
N GLY A 119 -35.09 -0.80 -36.48
CA GLY A 119 -33.91 -1.15 -35.65
C GLY A 119 -32.76 -0.14 -35.53
N ARG A 120 -32.68 0.89 -36.40
CA ARG A 120 -31.55 1.85 -36.41
C ARG A 120 -31.58 2.85 -35.25
N TRP A 121 -32.75 3.20 -34.73
CA TRP A 121 -32.89 4.20 -33.66
C TRP A 121 -32.60 3.61 -32.26
N ASN A 122 -32.94 2.34 -32.04
CA ASN A 122 -32.74 1.68 -30.75
C ASN A 122 -31.27 1.30 -30.49
N ARG A 123 -30.59 0.68 -31.45
CA ARG A 123 -29.14 0.37 -31.34
C ARG A 123 -28.31 1.61 -31.04
N ARG A 124 -28.66 2.76 -31.66
CA ARG A 124 -28.03 4.05 -31.38
C ARG A 124 -28.28 4.49 -29.93
N GLY A 125 -29.48 4.28 -29.39
CA GLY A 125 -29.81 4.53 -27.99
C GLY A 125 -29.06 3.65 -26.99
N PHE A 126 -28.89 2.35 -27.30
CA PHE A 126 -28.06 1.46 -26.50
C PHE A 126 -26.58 1.86 -26.54
N LEU A 127 -26.03 2.11 -27.73
CA LEU A 127 -24.63 2.52 -27.88
C LEU A 127 -24.34 3.87 -27.21
N VAL A 128 -25.27 4.83 -27.27
CA VAL A 128 -25.16 6.10 -26.55
C VAL A 128 -25.21 5.88 -25.04
N ALA A 129 -26.10 5.04 -24.53
CA ALA A 129 -26.20 4.75 -23.09
C ALA A 129 -24.97 3.99 -22.55
N ALA A 130 -24.49 3.00 -23.30
CA ALA A 130 -23.29 2.23 -22.99
C ALA A 130 -22.04 3.13 -23.05
N GLY A 131 -21.92 3.95 -24.10
CA GLY A 131 -20.86 4.95 -24.24
C GLY A 131 -20.87 5.97 -23.11
N ALA A 132 -22.04 6.50 -22.73
CA ALA A 132 -22.17 7.44 -21.62
C ALA A 132 -21.77 6.81 -20.28
N THR A 133 -22.12 5.54 -20.05
CA THR A 133 -21.72 4.80 -18.84
C THR A 133 -20.21 4.57 -18.81
N ALA A 134 -19.61 4.18 -19.94
CA ALA A 134 -18.17 3.99 -20.06
C ALA A 134 -17.40 5.29 -19.81
N VAL A 135 -17.86 6.40 -20.40
CA VAL A 135 -17.30 7.74 -20.16
C VAL A 135 -17.46 8.14 -18.69
N GLY A 136 -18.65 7.97 -18.10
CA GLY A 136 -18.90 8.29 -16.70
C GLY A 136 -17.98 7.51 -15.74
N ALA A 137 -17.84 6.20 -15.95
CA ALA A 137 -16.95 5.36 -15.16
C ALA A 137 -15.46 5.75 -15.33
N THR A 138 -15.05 6.06 -16.56
CA THR A 138 -13.68 6.49 -16.87
C THR A 138 -13.38 7.83 -16.20
N THR A 139 -14.28 8.81 -16.31
CA THR A 139 -14.16 10.12 -15.66
C THR A 139 -14.12 10.01 -14.15
N ALA A 140 -14.98 9.17 -13.54
CA ALA A 140 -14.93 8.91 -12.09
C ALA A 140 -13.60 8.28 -11.67
N GLY A 141 -13.07 7.34 -12.45
CA GLY A 141 -11.75 6.74 -12.24
C GLY A 141 -10.61 7.76 -12.35
N PHE A 142 -10.66 8.64 -13.35
CA PHE A 142 -9.69 9.73 -13.51
C PHE A 142 -9.76 10.75 -12.38
N LEU A 143 -10.97 11.14 -11.95
CA LEU A 143 -11.16 12.07 -10.85
C LEU A 143 -10.62 11.47 -9.54
N GLY A 144 -10.90 10.18 -9.28
CA GLY A 144 -10.33 9.46 -8.15
C GLY A 144 -8.80 9.47 -8.19
N ARG A 145 -8.20 9.14 -9.34
CA ARG A 145 -6.74 9.21 -9.53
C ARG A 145 -6.18 10.61 -9.33
N TYR A 146 -6.88 11.64 -9.80
CA TYR A 146 -6.45 13.04 -9.66
C TYR A 146 -6.43 13.48 -8.19
N LEU A 147 -7.47 13.14 -7.42
CA LEU A 147 -7.53 13.44 -5.98
C LEU A 147 -6.40 12.74 -5.22
N THR A 148 -6.15 11.45 -5.48
CA THR A 148 -5.01 10.73 -4.91
C THR A 148 -3.66 11.31 -5.37
N GLY A 149 -3.60 11.81 -6.61
CA GLY A 149 -2.43 12.50 -7.17
C GLY A 149 -2.08 13.80 -6.45
N ARG A 150 -3.06 14.53 -5.89
CA ARG A 150 -2.79 15.72 -5.08
C ARG A 150 -2.14 15.39 -3.75
N GLN A 151 -2.60 14.32 -3.09
CA GLN A 151 -1.97 13.84 -1.86
C GLN A 151 -0.53 13.38 -2.11
N ALA A 152 -0.29 12.73 -3.26
CA ALA A 152 1.04 12.37 -3.73
C ALA A 152 1.97 13.57 -3.98
N GLN A 153 1.42 14.67 -4.52
CA GLN A 153 2.16 15.92 -4.71
C GLN A 153 2.52 16.56 -3.38
N GLY A 154 1.58 16.61 -2.42
CA GLY A 154 1.84 17.10 -1.06
C GLY A 154 2.99 16.36 -0.39
N ALA A 155 2.97 15.03 -0.43
CA ALA A 155 4.07 14.19 0.08
C ALA A 155 5.42 14.45 -0.60
N THR A 156 5.43 14.70 -1.91
CA THR A 156 6.66 15.01 -2.64
C THR A 156 7.20 16.38 -2.25
N ALA A 157 6.31 17.39 -2.18
CA ALA A 157 6.68 18.75 -1.82
C ALA A 157 7.20 18.82 -0.37
N SER A 158 6.54 18.17 0.59
CA SER A 158 6.99 18.16 1.98
C SER A 158 8.31 17.42 2.16
N ARG A 159 8.58 16.35 1.38
CA ARG A 159 9.90 15.72 1.33
C ARG A 159 10.98 16.63 0.75
N GLN A 160 10.69 17.37 -0.32
CA GLN A 160 11.65 18.28 -0.95
C GLN A 160 11.98 19.50 -0.07
N GLY A 161 11.02 19.95 0.75
CA GLY A 161 11.21 21.03 1.72
C GLY A 161 11.91 20.59 3.01
N LEU A 162 12.16 19.30 3.21
CA LEU A 162 12.75 18.78 4.44
C LEU A 162 14.24 19.13 4.52
N VAL A 163 14.63 19.84 5.58
CA VAL A 163 16.02 20.11 5.91
C VAL A 163 16.40 19.26 7.12
N LEU A 164 17.38 18.38 6.95
CA LEU A 164 17.86 17.54 8.05
C LEU A 164 18.81 18.35 8.95
N PRO A 165 18.66 18.29 10.28
CA PRO A 165 19.55 18.97 11.21
C PRO A 165 20.89 18.23 11.33
N ALA A 166 21.90 18.91 11.86
CA ALA A 166 23.18 18.28 12.16
C ALA A 166 23.05 17.26 13.31
N PRO A 167 23.78 16.13 13.28
CA PRO A 167 23.76 15.17 14.38
C PRO A 167 24.43 15.74 15.63
N ALA A 168 23.83 15.49 16.78
CA ALA A 168 24.45 15.71 18.09
C ALA A 168 25.58 14.68 18.37
N SER A 169 25.47 13.49 17.78
CA SER A 169 26.50 12.45 17.82
C SER A 169 26.82 11.99 16.39
N PRO A 170 27.79 12.63 15.70
CA PRO A 170 28.14 12.29 14.32
C PRO A 170 28.76 10.89 14.23
N ALA A 171 28.56 10.21 13.09
CA ALA A 171 29.30 8.98 12.82
C ALA A 171 30.78 9.31 12.56
N PRO A 172 31.72 8.43 12.95
CA PRO A 172 33.12 8.60 12.61
C PRO A 172 33.31 8.81 11.09
N PRO A 173 34.33 9.56 10.67
CA PRO A 173 34.61 9.70 9.24
C PRO A 173 34.95 8.33 8.64
N VAL A 174 34.44 8.07 7.44
CA VAL A 174 34.74 6.84 6.72
C VAL A 174 36.26 6.77 6.45
N PRO A 175 36.97 5.73 6.92
CA PRO A 175 38.41 5.62 6.73
C PRO A 175 38.80 5.58 5.25
N LYS A 176 39.95 6.19 4.93
CA LYS A 176 40.53 6.09 3.60
C LYS A 176 40.84 4.61 3.28
N GLY A 177 40.48 4.17 2.08
CA GLY A 177 40.77 2.80 1.62
C GLY A 177 39.74 1.75 2.03
N VAL A 178 38.61 2.13 2.64
CA VAL A 178 37.53 1.18 2.97
C VAL A 178 36.92 0.52 1.73
N GLN A 179 36.96 1.20 0.58
CA GLN A 179 36.54 0.65 -0.69
C GLN A 179 37.58 -0.36 -1.18
N LEU A 180 37.17 -1.63 -1.21
CA LEU A 180 37.98 -2.69 -1.78
C LEU A 180 38.07 -2.53 -3.31
N LYS A 181 39.28 -2.75 -3.84
CA LYS A 181 39.56 -2.71 -5.30
C LYS A 181 39.37 -4.09 -5.92
N VAL A 182 38.20 -4.68 -5.71
CA VAL A 182 37.84 -6.00 -6.24
C VAL A 182 36.77 -5.81 -7.33
N PRO A 183 36.95 -6.34 -8.55
CA PRO A 183 35.92 -6.26 -9.58
C PRO A 183 34.57 -6.79 -9.08
N GLY A 184 33.50 -6.03 -9.30
CA GLY A 184 32.13 -6.42 -8.93
C GLY A 184 31.76 -6.18 -7.45
N ILE A 185 32.66 -5.65 -6.62
CA ILE A 185 32.31 -5.32 -5.23
C ILE A 185 31.41 -4.07 -5.18
N SER A 186 30.40 -4.10 -4.31
CA SER A 186 29.53 -2.95 -4.09
C SER A 186 30.30 -1.76 -3.50
N PRO A 187 29.84 -0.52 -3.74
CA PRO A 187 30.34 0.64 -3.02
C PRO A 187 30.21 0.46 -1.50
N PHE A 188 31.19 0.94 -0.73
CA PHE A 188 31.10 0.94 0.74
C PHE A 188 29.91 1.77 1.23
N THR A 189 29.64 2.91 0.58
CA THR A 189 28.42 3.69 0.78
C THR A 189 27.57 3.55 -0.46
N THR A 190 26.44 2.87 -0.33
CA THR A 190 25.47 2.67 -1.41
C THR A 190 24.75 4.00 -1.69
N PRO A 191 24.81 4.52 -2.93
CA PRO A 191 24.02 5.71 -3.28
C PRO A 191 22.54 5.49 -3.03
N ASN A 192 21.81 6.52 -2.58
CA ASN A 192 20.38 6.39 -2.23
C ASN A 192 19.51 5.89 -3.39
N ALA A 193 19.86 6.21 -4.64
CA ALA A 193 19.14 5.74 -5.82
C ALA A 193 19.36 4.23 -6.10
N ASP A 194 20.45 3.68 -5.58
CA ASP A 194 20.88 2.30 -5.81
C ASP A 194 20.67 1.42 -4.57
N PHE A 195 20.20 1.99 -3.46
CA PHE A 195 19.88 1.23 -2.26
C PHE A 195 18.68 0.32 -2.52
N TYR A 196 18.86 -0.99 -2.31
CA TYR A 196 17.84 -1.97 -2.65
C TYR A 196 16.48 -1.66 -2.01
N ARG A 197 15.39 -1.93 -2.73
CA ARG A 197 14.03 -1.69 -2.25
C ARG A 197 13.22 -3.00 -2.27
N VAL A 198 12.64 -3.34 -1.13
CA VAL A 198 11.71 -4.46 -1.01
C VAL A 198 10.41 -3.92 -0.43
N ASP A 199 9.35 -3.88 -1.24
CA ASP A 199 8.03 -3.42 -0.83
C ASP A 199 7.10 -4.62 -0.59
N THR A 200 6.39 -4.62 0.54
CA THR A 200 5.29 -5.57 0.79
C THR A 200 3.94 -5.03 0.32
N ALA A 201 3.79 -3.71 0.25
CA ALA A 201 2.58 -3.08 -0.25
C ALA A 201 2.49 -3.13 -1.79
N LEU A 202 1.27 -3.36 -2.29
CA LEU A 202 0.98 -3.29 -3.73
C LEU A 202 1.20 -1.90 -4.34
N VAL A 203 1.06 -0.87 -3.52
CA VAL A 203 1.27 0.53 -3.89
C VAL A 203 1.98 1.20 -2.73
N VAL A 204 3.13 1.80 -3.02
CA VAL A 204 3.95 2.50 -2.02
C VAL A 204 3.15 3.69 -1.44
N PRO A 205 2.98 3.75 -0.11
CA PRO A 205 2.32 4.88 0.55
C PRO A 205 3.05 6.19 0.28
N LYS A 206 2.28 7.24 -0.06
CA LYS A 206 2.80 8.60 -0.19
C LYS A 206 2.33 9.40 1.01
N VAL A 207 3.21 9.53 1.99
CA VAL A 207 2.92 10.15 3.29
C VAL A 207 3.39 11.60 3.26
N ASP A 208 2.49 12.51 3.59
CA ASP A 208 2.85 13.91 3.79
C ASP A 208 3.51 14.11 5.17
N ALA A 209 4.70 14.72 5.17
CA ALA A 209 5.50 14.84 6.38
C ALA A 209 4.88 15.74 7.46
N GLY A 210 4.12 16.78 7.06
CA GLY A 210 3.50 17.72 8.00
C GLY A 210 2.28 17.13 8.74
N SER A 211 1.56 16.22 8.08
CA SER A 211 0.43 15.51 8.67
C SER A 211 0.80 14.18 9.34
N TRP A 212 2.00 13.64 9.09
CA TRP A 212 2.45 12.39 9.70
C TRP A 212 2.57 12.49 11.23
N ARG A 213 2.25 11.38 11.92
CA ARG A 213 2.32 11.25 13.37
C ARG A 213 2.84 9.87 13.76
N LEU A 214 3.74 9.81 14.74
CA LEU A 214 4.11 8.58 15.43
C LEU A 214 3.42 8.52 16.79
N ARG A 215 2.75 7.42 17.10
CA ARG A 215 2.13 7.21 18.41
C ARG A 215 2.80 6.06 19.16
N ILE A 216 3.25 6.31 20.37
CA ILE A 216 3.81 5.30 21.28
C ILE A 216 2.77 5.01 22.38
N HIS A 217 2.29 3.77 22.44
CA HIS A 217 1.24 3.33 23.35
C HIS A 217 1.30 1.81 23.60
N GLY A 218 0.54 1.30 24.58
CA GLY A 218 0.42 -0.14 24.85
C GLY A 218 0.69 -0.51 26.31
N LYS A 219 0.76 -1.82 26.60
CA LYS A 219 0.85 -2.38 27.97
C LYS A 219 2.10 -1.95 28.75
N GLY A 220 3.21 -1.65 28.06
CA GLY A 220 4.46 -1.17 28.66
C GLY A 220 4.59 0.34 28.77
N VAL A 221 3.59 1.09 28.30
CA VAL A 221 3.68 2.54 28.15
C VAL A 221 2.87 3.22 29.24
N SER A 222 3.54 3.87 30.19
CA SER A 222 2.87 4.61 31.27
C SER A 222 2.47 6.04 30.87
N ARG A 223 3.13 6.60 29.86
CA ARG A 223 2.84 7.94 29.33
C ARG A 223 2.71 7.89 27.81
N PRO A 224 1.54 7.54 27.27
CA PRO A 224 1.33 7.52 25.83
C PRO A 224 1.61 8.89 25.22
N ARG A 225 2.33 8.92 24.10
CA ARG A 225 2.69 10.15 23.40
C ARG A 225 2.49 10.02 21.89
N THR A 226 2.27 11.17 21.27
CA THR A 226 2.22 11.33 19.83
C THR A 226 3.25 12.38 19.43
N TYR A 227 4.08 12.07 18.44
CA TYR A 227 5.14 12.94 17.93
C TYR A 227 4.86 13.29 16.47
N THR A 228 5.11 14.54 16.11
CA THR A 228 5.26 14.99 14.72
C THR A 228 6.67 14.71 14.22
N LEU A 229 6.92 14.86 12.91
CA LEU A 229 8.29 14.77 12.39
C LEU A 229 9.18 15.88 12.95
N ASP A 230 8.64 17.10 13.10
CA ASP A 230 9.37 18.25 13.65
C ASP A 230 9.77 18.02 15.12
N ASP A 231 8.89 17.40 15.92
CA ASP A 231 9.22 17.00 17.30
C ASP A 231 10.37 16.00 17.37
N LEU A 232 10.54 15.17 16.33
CA LEU A 232 11.62 14.20 16.25
C LEU A 232 12.92 14.87 15.77
N LEU A 233 12.85 15.74 14.76
CA LEU A 233 14.01 16.44 14.23
C LEU A 233 14.58 17.48 15.19
N ALA A 234 13.79 17.99 16.13
CA ALA A 234 14.25 18.90 17.18
C ALA A 234 15.09 18.22 18.28
N ARG A 235 15.27 16.89 18.22
CA ARG A 235 15.97 16.10 19.25
C ARG A 235 17.48 16.00 18.98
N PRO A 236 18.29 15.59 19.97
CA PRO A 236 19.68 15.25 19.74
C PRO A 236 19.82 14.00 18.86
N LEU A 237 19.82 14.21 17.53
CA LEU A 237 19.94 13.12 16.56
C LEU A 237 21.32 12.47 16.62
N ILE A 238 21.35 11.16 16.39
CA ILE A 238 22.58 10.39 16.24
C ILE A 238 22.76 9.94 14.80
N GLU A 239 24.01 9.86 14.37
CA GLU A 239 24.37 9.42 13.04
C GLU A 239 25.21 8.14 13.09
N ARG A 240 24.84 7.11 12.34
CA ARG A 240 25.52 5.81 12.32
C ARG A 240 25.60 5.24 10.90
N ASP A 241 26.75 4.66 10.56
CA ASP A 241 26.87 3.87 9.32
C ASP A 241 26.29 2.47 9.60
N ILE A 242 25.20 2.11 8.92
CA ILE A 242 24.47 0.84 9.14
C ILE A 242 24.26 0.15 7.79
N THR A 243 24.64 -1.12 7.75
CA THR A 243 24.31 -2.03 6.66
C THR A 243 22.96 -2.68 6.90
N LEU A 244 22.07 -2.58 5.93
CA LEU A 244 20.84 -3.36 5.89
C LEU A 244 21.03 -4.53 4.91
N THR A 245 20.53 -5.70 5.27
CA THR A 245 20.54 -6.88 4.41
C THR A 245 19.20 -7.60 4.52
N CYS A 246 18.61 -7.91 3.37
CA CYS A 246 17.36 -8.66 3.34
C CYS A 246 17.60 -10.12 3.74
N VAL A 247 16.66 -10.72 4.47
CA VAL A 247 16.69 -12.16 4.79
C VAL A 247 16.67 -13.04 3.53
N SER A 248 16.13 -12.52 2.43
CA SER A 248 16.09 -13.20 1.13
C SER A 248 17.35 -12.96 0.29
N ASN A 249 18.38 -12.29 0.83
CA ASN A 249 19.60 -12.05 0.07
C ASN A 249 20.43 -13.35 -0.02
N GLU A 250 20.65 -13.82 -1.25
CA GLU A 250 21.54 -14.96 -1.51
C GLU A 250 23.01 -14.54 -1.41
N VAL A 251 23.92 -15.52 -1.42
CA VAL A 251 25.37 -15.25 -1.44
C VAL A 251 25.72 -14.53 -2.74
N GLY A 252 26.25 -13.31 -2.63
CA GLY A 252 26.53 -12.44 -3.77
C GLY A 252 25.30 -11.71 -4.34
N GLY A 253 24.14 -11.81 -3.66
CA GLY A 253 22.91 -11.18 -4.08
C GLY A 253 22.88 -9.64 -3.88
N PRO A 254 21.92 -8.95 -4.52
CA PRO A 254 21.87 -7.49 -4.57
C PRO A 254 21.17 -6.84 -3.36
N TYR A 255 20.63 -7.62 -2.43
CA TYR A 255 19.79 -7.11 -1.33
C TYR A 255 20.59 -6.83 -0.06
N ALA A 256 21.74 -6.16 -0.23
CA ALA A 256 22.56 -5.63 0.84
C ALA A 256 23.03 -4.21 0.47
N GLY A 257 22.93 -3.28 1.41
CA GLY A 257 23.33 -1.89 1.20
C GLY A 257 23.80 -1.25 2.49
N ASN A 258 24.76 -0.34 2.41
CA ASN A 258 25.32 0.36 3.57
C ASN A 258 25.21 1.86 3.37
N ALA A 259 24.65 2.55 4.37
CA ALA A 259 24.42 3.99 4.33
C ALA A 259 24.64 4.62 5.70
N ARG A 260 24.74 5.94 5.70
CA ARG A 260 24.80 6.77 6.90
C ARG A 260 23.38 7.18 7.29
N TRP A 261 22.95 6.74 8.46
CA TRP A 261 21.60 6.95 8.99
C TRP A 261 21.64 8.03 10.05
N LEU A 262 20.68 8.96 9.98
CA LEU A 262 20.45 10.00 10.97
C LEU A 262 19.08 9.75 11.60
N GLY A 263 19.03 9.67 12.93
CA GLY A 263 17.78 9.33 13.61
C GLY A 263 17.79 9.63 15.10
N VAL A 264 16.64 9.41 15.73
CA VAL A 264 16.49 9.54 17.19
C VAL A 264 16.81 8.21 17.85
N ARG A 265 17.48 8.21 19.00
CA ARG A 265 17.64 7.00 19.81
C ARG A 265 16.28 6.50 20.28
N LEU A 266 15.89 5.32 19.81
CA LEU A 266 14.59 4.73 20.12
C LEU A 266 14.44 4.43 21.62
N SER A 267 15.52 4.03 22.29
CA SER A 267 15.55 3.79 23.73
C SER A 267 15.16 5.02 24.56
N GLU A 268 15.62 6.21 24.16
CA GLU A 268 15.28 7.48 24.82
C GLU A 268 13.79 7.83 24.65
N LEU A 269 13.25 7.68 23.43
CA LEU A 269 11.82 7.88 23.16
C LEU A 269 10.95 6.93 23.99
N LEU A 270 11.33 5.67 24.09
CA LEU A 270 10.62 4.67 24.89
C LEU A 270 10.69 5.01 26.39
N ALA A 271 11.86 5.40 26.89
CA ALA A 271 12.05 5.80 28.29
C ALA A 271 11.22 7.05 28.66
N GLU A 272 11.11 8.05 27.78
CA GLU A 272 10.22 9.22 27.97
C GLU A 272 8.75 8.80 28.15
N CYS A 273 8.32 7.82 27.34
CA CYS A 273 6.99 7.22 27.41
C CYS A 273 6.83 6.27 28.63
N GLY A 274 7.89 6.15 29.44
CA GLY A 274 7.94 5.38 30.68
C GLY A 274 7.97 3.88 30.46
N VAL A 275 8.46 3.42 29.30
CA VAL A 275 8.77 2.03 29.03
C VAL A 275 10.01 1.64 29.81
N LYS A 276 10.01 0.41 30.33
CA LYS A 276 11.17 -0.22 30.98
C LYS A 276 11.44 -1.56 30.30
N PRO A 277 12.70 -1.99 30.17
CA PRO A 277 13.00 -3.33 29.69
C PRO A 277 12.50 -4.39 30.69
N PRO A 278 12.16 -5.61 30.24
CA PRO A 278 11.80 -6.73 31.10
C PRO A 278 12.80 -6.99 32.23
N SER A 279 14.11 -6.90 31.96
CA SER A 279 15.16 -7.06 32.97
C SER A 279 15.09 -6.04 34.12
N ALA A 280 14.48 -4.88 33.88
CA ALA A 280 14.25 -3.84 34.88
C ALA A 280 12.81 -3.85 35.44
N GLY A 281 12.08 -4.96 35.28
CA GLY A 281 10.70 -5.12 35.76
C GLY A 281 9.64 -4.48 34.86
N GLY A 282 9.97 -4.20 33.60
CA GLY A 282 9.01 -3.71 32.60
C GLY A 282 7.97 -4.78 32.22
N PRO A 283 6.68 -4.43 32.06
CA PRO A 283 5.62 -5.41 31.78
C PRO A 283 5.44 -5.74 30.29
N ALA A 284 6.25 -5.14 29.40
CA ALA A 284 6.23 -5.38 27.95
C ALA A 284 7.54 -6.03 27.50
N ASP A 285 7.40 -7.16 26.83
CA ASP A 285 8.46 -7.98 26.25
C ASP A 285 8.76 -7.63 24.79
N GLN A 286 7.74 -7.19 24.05
CA GLN A 286 7.85 -6.89 22.62
C GLN A 286 7.41 -5.47 22.27
N LEU A 287 8.26 -4.76 21.53
CA LEU A 287 7.91 -3.56 20.77
C LEU A 287 7.29 -4.00 19.44
N VAL A 288 6.09 -3.50 19.14
CA VAL A 288 5.43 -3.72 17.85
C VAL A 288 5.39 -2.42 17.08
N ALA A 289 6.23 -2.29 16.06
CA ALA A 289 6.17 -1.20 15.09
C ALA A 289 5.03 -1.48 14.10
N ARG A 290 4.25 -0.45 13.77
CA ARG A 290 3.19 -0.52 12.76
C ARG A 290 3.32 0.66 11.80
N SER A 291 3.40 0.36 10.51
CA SER A 291 3.46 1.36 9.44
C SER A 291 2.04 1.82 9.03
N VAL A 292 1.99 2.87 8.20
CA VAL A 292 0.75 3.42 7.65
C VAL A 292 0.00 2.47 6.71
N ASP A 293 0.70 1.52 6.09
CA ASP A 293 0.12 0.48 5.23
C ASP A 293 -0.21 -0.81 5.98
N GLY A 294 -0.03 -0.83 7.30
CA GLY A 294 -0.42 -1.94 8.17
C GLY A 294 0.64 -3.02 8.38
N MET A 295 1.83 -2.89 7.78
CA MET A 295 2.96 -3.76 8.08
C MET A 295 3.32 -3.68 9.56
N THR A 296 3.60 -4.83 10.17
CA THR A 296 4.03 -4.89 11.56
C THR A 296 5.35 -5.61 11.71
N LEU A 297 6.23 -5.05 12.53
CA LEU A 297 7.50 -5.68 12.91
C LEU A 297 7.61 -5.72 14.43
N GLY A 298 8.13 -6.83 14.94
CA GLY A 298 8.31 -7.05 16.36
C GLY A 298 9.79 -7.09 16.72
N SER A 299 10.18 -6.33 17.74
CA SER A 299 11.52 -6.39 18.33
C SER A 299 11.41 -6.56 19.84
N PRO A 300 12.26 -7.37 20.50
CA PRO A 300 12.27 -7.45 21.94
C PRO A 300 12.56 -6.08 22.57
N VAL A 301 11.78 -5.67 23.57
CA VAL A 301 11.99 -4.39 24.28
C VAL A 301 13.37 -4.37 24.94
N GLU A 302 13.79 -5.53 25.46
CA GLU A 302 15.13 -5.72 26.04
C GLU A 302 16.22 -5.30 25.06
N ASP A 303 16.19 -5.84 23.84
CA ASP A 303 17.20 -5.58 22.81
C ASP A 303 17.25 -4.12 22.36
N VAL A 304 16.09 -3.46 22.30
CA VAL A 304 15.99 -2.05 21.91
C VAL A 304 16.52 -1.12 23.01
N MET A 305 16.51 -1.58 24.26
CA MET A 305 16.85 -0.77 25.44
C MET A 305 18.17 -1.19 26.12
N ASP A 306 18.93 -2.13 25.56
CA ASP A 306 20.16 -2.66 26.16
C ASP A 306 21.41 -1.77 25.99
N GLY A 307 21.24 -0.58 25.40
CA GLY A 307 22.31 0.38 25.17
C GLY A 307 22.83 0.40 23.72
N ARG A 308 22.38 -0.50 22.85
CA ARG A 308 22.63 -0.38 21.41
C ARG A 308 21.96 0.87 20.82
N ASP A 309 22.57 1.37 19.75
CA ASP A 309 22.07 2.51 18.98
C ASP A 309 20.94 2.07 18.05
N ALA A 310 19.78 1.70 18.60
CA ALA A 310 18.56 1.52 17.84
C ALA A 310 18.02 2.90 17.42
N LEU A 311 17.89 3.13 16.11
CA LEU A 311 17.40 4.39 15.54
C LEU A 311 15.92 4.29 15.16
N LEU A 312 15.20 5.38 15.37
CA LEU A 312 13.97 5.73 14.66
C LEU A 312 14.31 6.70 13.52
#